data_AF-A0A401U2Z4-F1
#
_entry.id   AF-A0A401U2Z4-F1
#
_cell.length_a   1.000
_cell.length_b   1.000
_cell.length_c   1.000
_cell.angle_alpha   90.00
_cell.angle_beta   90.00
_cell.angle_gamma   90.00
#
_symmetry.space_group_name_H-M   'P 1'
#
loop_
_entity.id
_entity.type
_entity.pdbx_description
1 polymer ?
#
loop_
_entity_poly.entity_id
_entity_poly.type
_entity_poly.pdbx_seq_one_letter_code
_entity_poly.pdbx_strand_id
1 'polypeptide(L)'
;DDLRESPNIDLARKFLRLHIGLSIYDPHVEPSKLLGQNLGYAFSNLPALRKLLIPKSTAESELFDLVIDTRGWAKQMALNAKRVIDVNTLS
;
A
#
# COMPACT_ATOMS: atom_id res chain seq x y z
N ASP A 1 -7.15 -9.50 -5.14
CA ASP A 1 -7.01 -9.90 -6.55
C ASP A 1 -7.65 -8.92 -7.51
N ASP A 2 -8.83 -8.38 -7.22
CA ASP A 2 -9.38 -7.26 -7.99
C ASP A 2 -8.96 -5.90 -7.40
N LEU A 3 -8.16 -5.13 -8.14
CA LEU A 3 -7.77 -3.78 -7.75
C LEU A 3 -8.85 -2.73 -8.03
N ARG A 4 -9.85 -3.06 -8.86
CA ARG A 4 -10.91 -2.15 -9.30
C ARG A 4 -11.86 -1.76 -8.17
N GLU A 5 -12.06 -2.68 -7.23
CA GLU A 5 -12.94 -2.50 -6.07
C GLU A 5 -12.15 -2.38 -4.76
N SER A 6 -10.83 -2.17 -4.84
CA SER A 6 -10.00 -2.16 -3.64
C SER A 6 -10.17 -0.84 -2.87
N PRO A 7 -10.71 -0.86 -1.63
CA PRO A 7 -10.79 0.35 -0.80
C PRO A 7 -9.39 0.92 -0.47
N ASN A 8 -8.35 0.08 -0.54
CA ASN A 8 -6.97 0.50 -0.31
C ASN A 8 -6.42 1.36 -1.46
N ILE A 9 -6.86 1.13 -2.69
CA ILE A 9 -6.51 1.99 -3.84
C ILE A 9 -7.15 3.37 -3.67
N ASP A 10 -8.40 3.41 -3.21
CA ASP A 10 -9.09 4.67 -2.91
C ASP A 10 -8.42 5.45 -1.79
N LEU A 11 -8.00 4.75 -0.73
CA LEU A 11 -7.23 5.33 0.36
C LEU A 11 -5.89 5.91 -0.12
N ALA A 12 -5.13 5.15 -0.91
CA ALA A 12 -3.88 5.59 -1.52
C ALA A 12 -4.08 6.87 -2.35
N ARG A 13 -5.12 6.94 -3.19
CA ARG A 13 -5.46 8.14 -3.96
C ARG A 13 -5.74 9.35 -3.07
N LYS A 14 -6.46 9.17 -1.97
CA LYS A 14 -6.75 10.24 -1.01
C LYS A 14 -5.47 10.78 -0.38
N PHE A 15 -4.53 9.92 0.00
CA PHE A 15 -3.23 10.34 0.54
C PHE A 15 -2.39 11.12 -0.47
N LEU A 16 -2.31 10.65 -1.71
CA LEU A 16 -1.57 11.37 -2.75
C LEU A 16 -2.17 12.76 -3.03
N ARG A 17 -3.50 12.88 -3.05
CA ARG A 17 -4.17 14.19 -3.21
C ARG A 17 -3.84 15.16 -2.09
N LEU A 18 -3.54 14.64 -0.89
CA LEU A 18 -3.11 15.42 0.27
C LEU A 18 -1.59 15.64 0.31
N HIS A 19 -0.85 15.26 -0.75
CA HIS A 19 0.61 15.39 -0.85
C HIS A 19 1.38 14.64 0.25
N ILE A 20 0.78 13.57 0.77
CA ILE A 20 1.44 12.69 1.75
C ILE A 20 2.43 11.79 1.00
N GLY A 21 3.66 11.71 1.51
CA GLY A 21 4.66 10.75 1.05
C GLY A 21 4.16 9.32 1.32
N LEU A 22 3.86 8.58 0.27
CA LEU A 22 3.21 7.28 0.37
C LEU A 22 4.11 6.17 -0.17
N SER A 23 4.29 5.14 0.65
CA SER A 23 4.88 3.86 0.26
C SER A 23 3.87 2.74 0.54
N ILE A 24 3.81 1.74 -0.33
CA ILE A 24 2.87 0.62 -0.27
C ILE A 24 3.66 -0.68 -0.28
N TYR A 25 3.42 -1.53 0.71
CA TYR A 25 3.85 -2.92 0.68
C TYR A 25 2.62 -3.83 0.56
N ASP A 26 2.62 -4.71 -0.43
CA ASP A 26 1.65 -5.79 -0.55
C ASP A 26 2.37 -7.05 -1.08
N PRO A 27 2.50 -8.13 -0.29
CA PRO A 27 3.22 -9.34 -0.70
C PRO A 27 2.56 -10.08 -1.87
N HIS A 28 1.30 -9.78 -2.18
CA HIS A 28 0.55 -10.42 -3.26
C HIS A 28 0.52 -9.57 -4.54
N VAL A 29 1.04 -8.34 -4.50
CA VAL A 29 1.12 -7.46 -5.67
C VAL A 29 2.54 -7.44 -6.20
N GLU A 30 2.77 -8.22 -7.25
CA GLU A 30 4.01 -8.15 -8.02
C GLU A 30 3.84 -7.16 -9.19
N PRO A 31 4.64 -6.07 -9.27
CA PRO A 31 4.52 -5.07 -10.34
C PRO A 31 4.62 -5.63 -11.76
N SER A 32 5.37 -6.72 -11.93
CA SER A 32 5.55 -7.46 -13.19
C SER A 32 4.36 -8.37 -13.52
N LYS A 33 3.61 -8.83 -12.53
CA LYS A 33 2.41 -9.68 -12.69
C LYS A 33 1.11 -8.88 -12.81
N LEU A 34 1.16 -7.57 -12.59
CA LEU A 34 0.07 -6.69 -13.00
C LEU A 34 0.00 -6.76 -14.53
N LEU A 35 -0.91 -7.59 -15.08
CA LEU A 35 -1.16 -7.79 -16.51
C LEU A 35 -2.66 -7.65 -16.78
N GLY A 36 -3.02 -7.29 -18.02
CA GLY A 36 -4.42 -7.24 -18.45
C GLY A 36 -5.26 -6.12 -17.80
N GLN A 37 -6.54 -6.38 -17.56
CA GLN A 37 -7.52 -5.35 -17.16
C GLN A 37 -7.23 -4.73 -15.77
N ASN A 38 -6.65 -5.49 -14.83
CA ASN A 38 -6.24 -4.97 -13.51
C ASN A 38 -5.09 -3.97 -13.61
N LEU A 39 -4.18 -4.14 -14.58
CA LEU A 39 -3.10 -3.20 -14.87
C LEU A 39 -3.65 -1.89 -15.43
N GLY A 40 -4.56 -1.97 -16.40
CA GLY A 40 -5.18 -0.81 -17.04
C GLY A 40 -5.93 0.07 -16.04
N TYR A 41 -6.72 -0.54 -15.14
CA TYR A 41 -7.43 0.21 -14.12
C TYR A 41 -6.49 0.82 -13.07
N ALA A 42 -5.54 0.03 -12.56
CA ALA A 42 -4.62 0.50 -11.53
C ALA A 42 -3.76 1.66 -12.05
N PHE A 43 -3.30 1.63 -13.29
CA PHE A 43 -2.56 2.76 -13.87
C PHE A 43 -3.44 3.96 -14.25
N SER A 44 -4.70 3.74 -14.62
CA SER A 44 -5.61 4.86 -14.90
C SER A 44 -5.99 5.62 -13.63
N ASN A 45 -6.13 4.92 -12.50
CA ASN A 45 -6.58 5.50 -11.23
C ASN A 45 -5.45 5.83 -10.25
N LEU A 46 -4.32 5.14 -10.35
CA LEU A 46 -3.13 5.35 -9.54
C LEU A 46 -1.87 5.20 -10.43
N PRO A 47 -1.63 6.15 -11.36
CA PRO A 47 -0.52 6.05 -12.32
C PRO A 47 0.85 5.84 -11.67
N ALA A 48 1.01 6.33 -10.43
CA ALA A 48 2.22 6.21 -9.65
C ALA A 48 2.36 4.85 -8.92
N LEU A 49 1.39 3.92 -8.98
CA LEU A 49 1.38 2.70 -8.17
C LEU A 49 2.70 1.92 -8.21
N ARG A 50 3.31 1.77 -9.39
CA ARG A 50 4.63 1.11 -9.52
C ARG A 50 5.75 1.79 -8.74
N LYS A 51 5.70 3.10 -8.59
CA LYS A 51 6.69 3.89 -7.83
C LYS A 51 6.40 3.88 -6.33
N LEU A 52 5.15 3.60 -5.94
CA LEU A 52 4.72 3.54 -4.55
C LEU A 52 4.96 2.15 -3.95
N LEU A 53 4.94 1.10 -4.78
CA LEU A 53 5.21 -0.27 -4.33
C LEU A 53 6.68 -0.41 -3.92
N ILE A 54 6.90 -0.76 -2.66
CA ILE A 54 8.22 -0.99 -2.08
C ILE A 54 8.38 -2.47 -1.69
N PRO A 55 9.60 -3.02 -1.74
CA PRO A 55 9.85 -4.37 -1.24
C PRO A 55 9.79 -4.40 0.30
N LYS A 56 9.63 -5.62 0.85
CA LYS A 56 9.61 -5.86 2.30
C LYS A 56 10.83 -5.26 3.00
N SER A 57 12.02 -5.43 2.41
CA SER A 57 13.27 -4.91 2.97
C SER A 57 13.24 -3.40 3.18
N THR A 58 12.69 -2.64 2.22
CA THR A 58 12.53 -1.19 2.36
C THR A 58 11.56 -0.86 3.49
N ALA A 59 10.40 -1.54 3.53
CA ALA A 59 9.38 -1.33 4.55
C ALA A 59 9.87 -1.61 5.98
N GLU A 60 10.81 -2.54 6.15
CA GLU A 60 11.42 -2.88 7.44
C GLU A 60 12.66 -2.04 7.78
N SER A 61 13.24 -1.33 6.80
CA SER A 61 14.45 -0.52 7.00
C SER A 61 14.19 0.98 7.21
N GLU A 62 13.11 1.50 6.64
CA GLU A 62 12.79 2.94 6.70
C GLU A 62 11.99 3.31 7.95
N LEU A 63 12.12 4.56 8.38
CA LEU A 63 11.30 5.13 9.46
C LEU A 63 10.03 5.74 8.87
N PHE A 64 8.87 5.28 9.35
CA PHE A 64 7.57 5.85 8.99
C PHE A 64 6.92 6.61 10.15
N ASP A 65 6.32 7.77 9.87
CA ASP A 65 5.51 8.46 10.86
C ASP A 65 4.21 7.69 11.18
N LEU A 66 3.66 6.99 10.20
CA LEU A 66 2.44 6.20 10.32
C LEU A 66 2.49 5.00 9.38
N VAL A 67 2.17 3.82 9.91
CA VAL A 67 1.82 2.63 9.13
C VAL A 67 0.33 2.34 9.29
N ILE A 68 -0.35 2.12 8.17
CA ILE A 68 -1.74 1.67 8.15
C ILE A 68 -1.74 0.21 7.70
N ASP A 69 -2.02 -0.68 8.64
CA ASP A 69 -2.14 -2.09 8.38
C ASP A 69 -3.57 -2.43 7.97
N THR A 70 -3.72 -2.77 6.69
CA THR A 70 -5.03 -3.10 6.10
C THR A 70 -5.36 -4.58 6.17
N ARG A 71 -4.41 -5.46 6.51
CA ARG A 71 -4.58 -6.93 6.44
C ARG A 71 -3.92 -7.71 7.59
N GLY A 72 -3.39 -7.04 8.62
CA GLY A 72 -2.78 -7.68 9.78
C GLY A 72 -1.31 -8.09 9.61
N TRP A 73 -0.65 -7.63 8.53
CA TRP A 73 0.75 -8.00 8.24
C TRP A 73 1.77 -7.31 9.13
N ALA A 74 1.43 -6.17 9.73
CA ALA A 74 2.37 -5.38 10.52
C ALA A 74 2.95 -6.18 11.69
N LYS A 75 2.18 -7.12 12.25
CA LYS A 75 2.61 -8.01 13.36
C LYS A 75 3.71 -9.00 12.94
N GLN A 76 3.90 -9.23 11.65
CA GLN A 76 4.86 -10.17 11.08
C GLN A 76 6.05 -9.47 10.42
N MET A 77 6.17 -8.16 10.62
CA MET A 77 7.18 -7.31 10.00
C MET A 77 7.98 -6.58 11.09
N ALA A 78 9.28 -6.41 10.85
CA ALA A 78 10.14 -5.59 11.69
C ALA A 78 10.00 -4.10 11.31
N LEU A 79 8.82 -3.52 11.54
CA LEU A 79 8.53 -2.14 11.17
C LEU A 79 9.18 -1.14 12.12
N ASN A 80 9.77 -0.09 11.55
CA ASN A 80 10.21 1.09 12.29
C ASN A 80 9.20 2.23 12.06
N ALA A 81 8.22 2.36 12.95
CA ALA A 81 7.17 3.37 12.80
C ALA A 81 6.78 4.03 14.13
N LYS A 82 6.48 5.34 14.09
CA LYS A 82 6.01 6.08 15.28
C LYS A 82 4.60 5.64 15.69
N ARG A 83 3.77 5.24 14.72
CA ARG A 83 2.40 4.77 14.96
C ARG A 83 2.02 3.70 13.95
N VAL A 84 1.31 2.68 14.42
CA VAL A 84 0.68 1.64 13.59
C VAL A 84 -0.82 1.65 13.87
N ILE A 85 -1.64 1.69 12.82
CA ILE A 85 -3.10 1.54 12.91
C ILE A 85 -3.48 0.25 12.18
N ASP A 86 -4.02 -0.73 12.90
CA ASP A 86 -4.64 -1.92 12.33
C ASP A 86 -6.12 -1.66 12.09
N VAL A 87 -6.51 -1.46 10.83
CA VAL A 87 -7.89 -1.10 10.48
C VAL A 87 -8.86 -2.25 10.72
N ASN A 88 -8.38 -3.49 10.85
CA ASN A 88 -9.22 -4.66 11.15
C ASN A 88 -9.69 -4.67 12.61
N THR A 89 -9.15 -3.80 13.46
CA THR A 89 -9.54 -3.68 14.86
C THR A 89 -10.52 -2.52 15.13
N LEU A 90 -10.85 -1.74 14.10
CA LEU A 90 -11.83 -0.65 14.19
C LEU A 90 -13.24 -1.26 14.12
N SER A 91 -13.86 -1.41 15.29
CA SER A 91 -15.22 -1.93 15.49
C SER A 91 -16.26 -0.85 15.29
#